data_AF-D6PC90-F1
#
_entry.id   AF-D6PC90-F1
#
_cell.length_a   1.000
_cell.length_b   1.000
_cell.length_c   1.000
_cell.angle_alpha   90.00
_cell.angle_beta   90.00
_cell.angle_gamma   90.00
#
_symmetry.space_group_name_H-M   'P 1'
#
loop_
_entity.id
_entity.type
_entity.pdbx_description
1 polymer ?
#
loop_
_entity_poly.entity_id
_entity_poly.type
_entity_poly.pdbx_seq_one_letter_code
_entity_poly.pdbx_strand_id
1 'polypeptide(L)'
;MEAEDSKSKSAKDFLRDPRVRSLSDRLLEMDEIHSKVGAVRRMVRERVKRDAESRIIVFANYRDTVEALEKALDGLEGIKAIQFIGQSSRSGSGGLTPKQQISRLEEFRSGGANVLVATSVGEEGLDIPSADLVVFYEPVSSEIRTIQRRGRTGRRRGGEVVVLIAEGTRDEGAKDSARRKEEFMHKAARRVSRELSGNPHRDLSNLSRFSVSTGDVSGSAADFVLEARERHRGELSEKDETPSEVGRKVREELPPESFRPRGQTGLDQF
;
A
#
# COMPACT_ATOMS: atom_id res chain seq x y z
N MET A 1 36.48 -5.17 0.89
CA MET A 1 37.13 -6.00 1.92
C MET A 1 36.60 -5.74 3.35
N GLU A 2 35.87 -4.65 3.62
CA GLU A 2 35.42 -4.29 4.99
C GLU A 2 34.05 -4.87 5.42
N ALA A 3 33.30 -5.53 4.52
CA ALA A 3 31.98 -6.08 4.81
C ALA A 3 31.97 -7.58 5.20
N GLU A 4 33.14 -8.22 5.33
CA GLU A 4 33.22 -9.65 5.63
C GLU A 4 33.03 -9.96 7.12
N ASP A 5 33.39 -9.05 8.03
CA ASP A 5 33.51 -9.42 9.45
C ASP A 5 32.20 -9.54 10.23
N SER A 6 31.11 -8.95 9.74
CA SER A 6 29.79 -9.00 10.41
C SER A 6 28.90 -10.17 9.99
N LYS A 7 29.36 -11.06 9.10
CA LYS A 7 28.55 -12.14 8.52
C LYS A 7 28.65 -13.44 9.34
N SER A 8 27.58 -14.25 9.37
CA SER A 8 27.56 -15.55 10.04
C SER A 8 28.62 -16.50 9.48
N LYS A 9 29.07 -17.50 10.28
CA LYS A 9 30.06 -18.50 9.83
C LYS A 9 29.63 -19.19 8.52
N SER A 10 28.35 -19.54 8.41
CA SER A 10 27.77 -20.11 7.19
C SER A 10 27.84 -19.17 5.97
N ALA A 11 27.62 -17.86 6.16
CA ALA A 11 27.76 -16.89 5.09
C ALA A 11 29.23 -16.67 4.69
N LYS A 12 30.15 -16.70 5.65
CA LYS A 12 31.60 -16.65 5.37
C LYS A 12 32.06 -17.87 4.58
N ASP A 13 31.60 -19.07 4.95
CA ASP A 13 31.93 -20.31 4.25
C ASP A 13 31.35 -20.33 2.83
N PHE A 14 30.11 -19.85 2.64
CA PHE A 14 29.50 -19.70 1.32
C PHE A 14 30.29 -18.73 0.41
N LEU A 15 30.69 -17.58 0.93
CA LEU A 15 31.49 -16.58 0.18
C LEU A 15 32.93 -17.04 -0.09
N ARG A 16 33.42 -18.06 0.62
CA ARG A 16 34.73 -18.68 0.40
C ARG A 16 34.70 -19.77 -0.66
N ASP A 17 33.52 -20.29 -1.04
CA ASP A 17 33.39 -21.28 -2.09
C ASP A 17 33.97 -20.73 -3.42
N PRO A 18 34.93 -21.44 -4.06
CA PRO A 18 35.56 -20.98 -5.29
C PRO A 18 34.57 -20.69 -6.43
N ARG A 19 33.45 -21.42 -6.49
CA ARG A 19 32.41 -21.22 -7.50
C ARG A 19 31.66 -19.92 -7.26
N VAL A 20 31.38 -19.59 -6.00
CA VAL A 20 30.72 -18.34 -5.61
C VAL A 20 31.62 -17.16 -5.90
N ARG A 21 32.92 -17.24 -5.54
CA ARG A 21 33.89 -16.19 -5.88
C ARG A 21 34.04 -15.98 -7.38
N SER A 22 34.26 -17.06 -8.13
CA SER A 22 34.40 -16.98 -9.59
C SER A 22 33.14 -16.39 -10.24
N LEU A 23 31.95 -16.71 -9.73
CA LEU A 23 30.71 -16.08 -10.17
C LEU A 23 30.67 -14.59 -9.83
N SER A 24 30.98 -14.21 -8.59
CA SER A 24 31.02 -12.81 -8.17
C SER A 24 32.01 -11.97 -8.99
N ASP A 25 33.21 -12.48 -9.25
CA ASP A 25 34.22 -11.79 -10.06
C ASP A 25 33.73 -11.58 -11.49
N ARG A 26 33.15 -12.61 -12.12
CA ARG A 26 32.55 -12.48 -13.46
C ARG A 26 31.40 -11.49 -13.48
N LEU A 27 30.55 -11.49 -12.46
CA LEU A 27 29.43 -10.55 -12.38
C LEU A 27 29.90 -9.10 -12.20
N LEU A 28 31.04 -8.86 -11.54
CA LEU A 28 31.62 -7.52 -11.41
C LEU A 28 32.19 -6.98 -12.71
N GLU A 29 32.63 -7.86 -13.62
CA GLU A 29 33.14 -7.49 -14.94
C GLU A 29 32.02 -7.30 -15.98
N MET A 30 30.80 -7.77 -15.69
CA MET A 30 29.67 -7.61 -16.59
C MET A 30 29.07 -6.21 -16.48
N ASP A 31 28.79 -5.59 -17.64
CA ASP A 31 28.00 -4.37 -17.68
C ASP A 31 26.57 -4.66 -17.17
N GLU A 32 26.18 -3.95 -16.11
CA GLU A 32 24.83 -4.06 -15.56
C GLU A 32 23.83 -3.34 -16.49
N ILE A 33 22.99 -4.11 -17.19
CA ILE A 33 21.94 -3.55 -18.04
C ILE A 33 20.73 -3.19 -17.18
N HIS A 34 20.74 -2.00 -16.58
CA HIS A 34 19.64 -1.54 -15.73
C HIS A 34 18.57 -0.72 -16.50
N SER A 35 17.76 -1.39 -17.33
CA SER A 35 16.73 -0.73 -18.16
C SER A 35 15.69 0.07 -17.35
N LYS A 36 15.35 -0.39 -16.13
CA LYS A 36 14.38 0.29 -15.24
C LYS A 36 14.83 1.68 -14.79
N VAL A 37 16.12 1.90 -14.50
CA VAL A 37 16.63 3.25 -14.14
C VAL A 37 16.38 4.23 -15.29
N GLY A 38 16.73 3.84 -16.52
CA GLY A 38 16.50 4.64 -17.71
C GLY A 38 15.01 4.91 -17.96
N ALA A 39 14.14 3.92 -17.70
CA ALA A 39 12.69 4.08 -17.78
C ALA A 39 12.16 5.11 -16.77
N VAL A 40 12.60 5.07 -15.51
CA VAL A 40 12.25 6.07 -14.49
C VAL A 40 12.71 7.46 -14.93
N ARG A 41 13.98 7.58 -15.34
CA ARG A 41 14.56 8.84 -15.82
C ARG A 41 13.72 9.45 -16.96
N ARG A 42 13.28 8.62 -17.91
CA ARG A 42 12.42 9.04 -19.02
C ARG A 42 11.04 9.50 -18.53
N MET A 43 10.35 8.70 -17.71
CA MET A 43 9.01 9.03 -17.20
C MET A 43 9.00 10.31 -16.38
N VAL A 44 9.98 10.48 -15.47
CA VAL A 44 10.13 11.68 -14.65
C VAL A 44 10.32 12.91 -15.53
N ARG A 45 11.25 12.84 -16.48
CA ARG A 45 11.51 13.94 -17.43
C ARG A 45 10.29 14.28 -18.27
N GLU A 46 9.57 13.29 -18.78
CA GLU A 46 8.36 13.53 -19.57
C GLU A 46 7.24 14.15 -18.74
N ARG A 47 7.08 13.72 -17.49
CA ARG A 47 6.07 14.28 -16.59
C ARG A 47 6.36 15.74 -16.24
N VAL A 48 7.60 16.06 -15.86
CA VAL A 48 8.01 17.45 -15.56
C VAL A 48 7.95 18.35 -16.79
N LYS A 49 8.28 17.84 -17.98
CA LYS A 49 8.10 18.59 -19.23
C LYS A 49 6.64 18.92 -19.55
N ARG A 50 5.69 18.06 -19.19
CA ARG A 50 4.26 18.31 -19.38
C ARG A 50 3.70 19.27 -18.34
N ASP A 51 4.21 19.20 -17.12
CA ASP A 51 3.76 20.00 -15.98
C ASP A 51 4.92 20.17 -14.98
N ALA A 52 5.51 21.37 -14.96
CA ALA A 52 6.67 21.67 -14.12
C ALA A 52 6.34 21.63 -12.62
N GLU A 53 5.07 21.84 -12.26
CA GLU A 53 4.58 21.79 -10.88
C GLU A 53 4.18 20.38 -10.45
N SER A 54 4.34 19.38 -11.33
CA SER A 54 3.98 18.01 -11.04
C SER A 54 4.86 17.43 -9.94
N ARG A 55 4.22 16.76 -8.99
CA ARG A 55 4.90 15.97 -7.96
C ARG A 55 4.97 14.51 -8.35
N ILE A 56 6.11 13.89 -8.06
CA ILE A 56 6.39 12.50 -8.43
C ILE A 56 6.90 11.73 -7.22
N ILE A 57 6.38 10.53 -6.99
CA ILE A 57 6.90 9.60 -5.98
C ILE A 57 7.39 8.34 -6.68
N VAL A 58 8.61 7.92 -6.40
CA VAL A 58 9.19 6.65 -6.88
C VAL A 58 9.43 5.74 -5.68
N PHE A 59 8.72 4.62 -5.63
CA PHE A 59 8.90 3.61 -4.58
C PHE A 59 9.87 2.52 -5.03
N ALA A 60 10.89 2.25 -4.23
CA ALA A 60 11.82 1.13 -4.39
C ALA A 60 11.87 0.27 -3.12
N ASN A 61 12.28 -1.00 -3.23
CA ASN A 61 12.33 -1.89 -2.07
C ASN A 61 13.63 -1.73 -1.26
N TYR A 62 14.73 -1.38 -1.92
CA TYR A 62 16.07 -1.32 -1.34
C TYR A 62 16.62 0.11 -1.31
N ARG A 63 17.47 0.40 -0.32
CA ARG A 63 18.09 1.73 -0.14
C ARG A 63 19.09 2.05 -1.23
N ASP A 64 19.91 1.08 -1.60
CA ASP A 64 20.90 1.24 -2.66
C ASP A 64 20.22 1.59 -3.99
N THR A 65 19.02 1.04 -4.24
CA THR A 65 18.19 1.41 -5.39
C THR A 65 17.67 2.85 -5.29
N VAL A 66 17.27 3.30 -4.10
CA VAL A 66 16.87 4.70 -3.88
C VAL A 66 18.03 5.65 -4.17
N GLU A 67 19.24 5.31 -3.71
CA GLU A 67 20.44 6.09 -3.96
C GLU A 67 20.83 6.10 -5.45
N ALA A 68 20.78 4.96 -6.12
CA ALA A 68 21.03 4.87 -7.56
C ALA A 68 20.03 5.70 -8.36
N LEU A 69 18.75 5.70 -7.98
CA LEU A 69 17.71 6.47 -8.64
C LEU A 69 17.87 7.98 -8.42
N GLU A 70 18.19 8.42 -7.21
CA GLU A 70 18.48 9.84 -6.95
C GLU A 70 19.65 10.31 -7.82
N LYS A 71 20.77 9.57 -7.83
CA LYS A 71 21.93 9.88 -8.67
C LYS A 71 21.59 9.89 -10.16
N ALA A 72 20.74 8.96 -10.61
CA ALA A 72 20.33 8.89 -12.01
C ALA A 72 19.41 10.04 -12.44
N LEU A 73 18.73 10.68 -11.51
CA LEU A 73 17.88 11.85 -11.72
C LEU A 73 18.63 13.18 -11.55
N ASP A 74 19.79 13.15 -10.91
CA ASP A 74 20.64 14.33 -10.72
C ASP A 74 21.07 14.95 -12.07
N GLY A 75 21.20 16.28 -12.08
CA GLY A 75 21.54 17.07 -13.27
C GLY A 75 20.46 17.15 -14.35
N LEU A 76 19.26 16.60 -14.13
CA LEU A 76 18.13 16.82 -15.03
C LEU A 76 17.48 18.18 -14.79
N GLU A 77 17.28 18.94 -15.87
CA GLU A 77 16.66 20.26 -15.82
C GLU A 77 15.24 20.20 -15.23
N GLY A 78 14.96 21.09 -14.26
CA GLY A 78 13.66 21.18 -13.61
C GLY A 78 13.32 20.02 -12.67
N ILE A 79 14.27 19.11 -12.39
CA ILE A 79 14.05 17.96 -11.51
C ILE A 79 14.96 18.09 -10.29
N LYS A 80 14.35 18.02 -9.11
CA LYS A 80 15.04 17.95 -7.83
C LYS A 80 14.51 16.74 -7.06
N ALA A 81 15.32 15.69 -7.08
CA ALA A 81 15.04 14.44 -6.39
C ALA A 81 15.60 14.44 -4.98
N ILE A 82 14.86 13.89 -4.03
CA ILE A 82 15.30 13.67 -2.66
C ILE A 82 14.96 12.26 -2.19
N GLN A 83 15.87 11.67 -1.40
CA GLN A 83 15.62 10.36 -0.79
C GLN A 83 14.72 10.44 0.45
N PHE A 84 13.91 9.39 0.61
CA PHE A 84 13.12 9.11 1.81
C PHE A 84 13.27 7.65 2.25
N ILE A 85 14.23 7.43 3.15
CA ILE A 85 14.57 6.10 3.68
C ILE A 85 14.31 6.03 5.19
N GLY A 86 14.26 4.81 5.73
CA GLY A 86 14.03 4.59 7.15
C GLY A 86 15.19 4.93 8.07
N GLN A 87 14.92 4.88 9.37
CA GLN A 87 15.82 5.30 10.45
C GLN A 87 16.97 4.33 10.76
N SER A 88 16.86 3.06 10.37
CA SER A 88 17.86 2.06 10.76
C SER A 88 19.23 2.32 10.13
N SER A 89 20.32 2.12 10.89
CA SER A 89 21.70 2.19 10.43
C SER A 89 22.30 0.82 10.01
N ARG A 90 21.51 -0.27 10.05
CA ARG A 90 22.01 -1.66 9.97
C ARG A 90 22.64 -2.09 8.63
N SER A 91 22.62 -1.29 7.57
CA SER A 91 22.95 -1.74 6.20
C SER A 91 24.02 -0.90 5.49
N GLY A 92 24.93 -0.23 6.22
CA GLY A 92 26.06 0.50 5.62
C GLY A 92 25.70 1.87 5.02
N SER A 93 24.51 2.04 4.45
CA SER A 93 23.92 3.35 4.13
C SER A 93 23.23 3.92 5.37
N GLY A 94 23.66 5.08 5.88
CA GLY A 94 23.03 5.74 7.03
C GLY A 94 21.54 6.01 6.80
N GLY A 95 20.69 5.67 7.77
CA GLY A 95 19.26 5.98 7.72
C GLY A 95 18.97 7.47 7.99
N LEU A 96 17.76 7.93 7.67
CA LEU A 96 17.32 9.28 8.01
C LEU A 96 16.78 9.32 9.44
N THR A 97 17.22 10.29 10.23
CA THR A 97 16.59 10.61 11.53
C THR A 97 15.14 11.07 11.33
N PRO A 98 14.25 10.96 12.35
CA PRO A 98 12.88 11.46 12.25
C PRO A 98 12.81 12.94 11.81
N LYS A 99 13.70 13.79 12.34
CA LYS A 99 13.78 15.21 11.98
C LYS A 99 14.14 15.42 10.51
N GLN A 100 15.07 14.63 9.98
CA GLN A 100 15.41 14.66 8.55
C GLN A 100 14.25 14.17 7.69
N GLN A 101 13.55 13.11 8.10
CA GLN A 101 12.36 12.62 7.40
C GLN A 101 11.28 13.70 7.28
N ILE A 102 11.00 14.42 8.37
CA ILE A 102 10.04 15.54 8.37
C ILE A 102 10.51 16.65 7.43
N SER A 103 11.77 17.08 7.53
CA SER A 103 12.32 18.15 6.68
C SER A 103 12.27 17.81 5.19
N ARG A 104 12.54 16.55 4.81
CA ARG A 104 12.43 16.08 3.42
C ARG A 104 10.99 16.08 2.93
N LEU A 105 10.04 15.66 3.78
CA LEU A 105 8.62 15.73 3.45
C LEU A 105 8.13 17.18 3.31
N GLU A 106 8.59 18.09 4.16
CA GLU A 106 8.29 19.53 4.05
C GLU A 106 8.86 20.14 2.78
N GLU A 107 10.10 19.81 2.42
CA GLU A 107 10.73 20.22 1.16
C GLU A 107 9.93 19.71 -0.05
N PHE A 108 9.42 18.48 -0.01
CA PHE A 108 8.55 17.96 -1.06
C PHE A 108 7.16 18.62 -1.08
N ARG A 109 6.59 18.95 0.09
CA ARG A 109 5.29 19.63 0.20
C ARG A 109 5.33 21.04 -0.35
N SER A 110 6.40 21.78 -0.04
CA SER A 110 6.58 23.17 -0.45
C SER A 110 6.97 23.34 -1.91
N GLY A 111 7.29 22.24 -2.62
CA GLY A 111 7.80 22.28 -3.99
C GLY A 111 9.31 22.53 -4.07
N GLY A 112 10.00 22.62 -2.93
CA GLY A 112 11.46 22.70 -2.89
C GLY A 112 12.14 21.46 -3.48
N ALA A 113 11.47 20.32 -3.49
CA ALA A 113 11.78 19.14 -4.29
C ALA A 113 10.51 18.62 -4.96
N ASN A 114 10.60 18.15 -6.21
CA ASN A 114 9.45 17.68 -6.99
C ASN A 114 9.46 16.16 -7.23
N VAL A 115 10.54 15.47 -6.87
CA VAL A 115 10.63 13.99 -6.91
C VAL A 115 11.04 13.43 -5.56
N LEU A 116 10.21 12.54 -5.00
CA LEU A 116 10.50 11.81 -3.76
C LEU A 116 10.82 10.35 -4.09
N VAL A 117 12.05 9.90 -3.82
CA VAL A 117 12.45 8.50 -4.01
C VAL A 117 12.46 7.80 -2.67
N ALA A 118 11.53 6.86 -2.46
CA ALA A 118 11.21 6.32 -1.15
C ALA A 118 11.33 4.80 -1.04
N THR A 119 11.74 4.32 0.14
CA THR A 119 11.58 2.91 0.52
C THR A 119 10.23 2.65 1.20
N SER A 120 9.89 1.39 1.50
CA SER A 120 8.68 0.98 2.22
C SER A 120 8.52 1.56 3.64
N VAL A 121 9.45 2.41 4.09
CA VAL A 121 9.40 3.08 5.39
C VAL A 121 8.44 4.29 5.37
N GLY A 122 7.88 4.60 4.20
CA GLY A 122 6.84 5.63 4.03
C GLY A 122 5.39 5.17 4.17
N GLU A 123 5.13 3.91 4.53
CA GLU A 123 3.77 3.35 4.45
C GLU A 123 2.98 3.44 5.76
N GLU A 124 3.64 3.58 6.93
CA GLU A 124 2.96 3.60 8.24
C GLU A 124 3.35 4.84 9.05
N GLY A 125 2.34 5.59 9.53
CA GLY A 125 2.48 6.67 10.51
C GLY A 125 2.95 8.03 9.99
N LEU A 126 3.44 8.14 8.75
CA LEU A 126 3.88 9.42 8.16
C LEU A 126 2.97 9.84 7.01
N ASP A 127 2.52 11.10 7.05
CA ASP A 127 1.66 11.69 6.02
C ASP A 127 2.48 12.07 4.78
N ILE A 128 2.70 11.11 3.89
CA ILE A 128 3.33 11.37 2.59
C ILE A 128 2.33 12.13 1.70
N PRO A 129 2.74 13.29 1.13
CA PRO A 129 1.89 14.09 0.25
C PRO A 129 1.43 13.32 -0.98
N SER A 130 0.30 13.75 -1.56
CA SER A 130 -0.15 13.21 -2.84
C SER A 130 0.74 13.67 -4.00
N ALA A 131 1.02 12.77 -4.93
CA ALA A 131 1.75 13.03 -6.16
C ALA A 131 0.86 12.84 -7.39
N ASP A 132 1.21 13.46 -8.51
CA ASP A 132 0.49 13.30 -9.77
C ASP A 132 0.96 12.04 -10.51
N LEU A 133 2.20 11.61 -10.28
CA LEU A 133 2.75 10.35 -10.78
C LEU A 133 3.34 9.55 -9.63
N VAL A 134 2.91 8.30 -9.49
CA VAL A 134 3.51 7.33 -8.56
C VAL A 134 4.10 6.18 -9.38
N VAL A 135 5.41 5.95 -9.24
CA VAL A 135 6.12 4.88 -9.92
C VAL A 135 6.55 3.83 -8.91
N PHE A 136 6.19 2.58 -9.16
CA PHE A 136 6.71 1.45 -8.41
C PHE A 136 7.88 0.91 -9.23
N TYR A 137 9.09 1.08 -8.71
CA TYR A 137 10.31 0.59 -9.36
C TYR A 137 10.34 -0.93 -9.50
N GLU A 138 9.71 -1.60 -8.54
CA GLU A 138 9.50 -3.03 -8.49
C GLU A 138 8.08 -3.31 -7.98
N PRO A 139 7.44 -4.40 -8.41
CA PRO A 139 6.17 -4.83 -7.86
C PRO A 139 6.34 -5.28 -6.40
N VAL A 140 5.28 -5.11 -5.61
CA VAL A 140 5.23 -5.53 -4.21
C VAL A 140 4.21 -6.65 -4.08
N SER A 141 4.58 -7.78 -3.50
CA SER A 141 3.70 -8.95 -3.32
C SER A 141 2.60 -8.77 -2.27
N SER A 142 2.53 -7.60 -1.63
CA SER A 142 1.52 -7.22 -0.64
C SER A 142 0.47 -6.32 -1.28
N GLU A 143 -0.77 -6.79 -1.21
CA GLU A 143 -1.99 -6.10 -1.61
C GLU A 143 -2.20 -4.81 -0.81
N ILE A 144 -1.97 -4.86 0.51
CA ILE A 144 -2.10 -3.68 1.40
C ILE A 144 -1.14 -2.58 0.97
N ARG A 145 0.14 -2.91 0.81
CA ARG A 145 1.16 -1.94 0.36
C ARG A 145 0.84 -1.38 -1.01
N THR A 146 0.38 -2.24 -1.93
CA THR A 146 0.01 -1.84 -3.29
C THR A 146 -1.17 -0.87 -3.29
N ILE A 147 -2.18 -1.09 -2.45
CA ILE A 147 -3.32 -0.17 -2.27
C ILE A 147 -2.87 1.14 -1.63
N GLN A 148 -2.10 1.09 -0.54
CA GLN A 148 -1.63 2.28 0.19
C GLN A 148 -0.75 3.18 -0.68
N ARG A 149 0.17 2.60 -1.46
CA ARG A 149 1.03 3.34 -2.40
C ARG A 149 0.22 3.94 -3.55
N ARG A 150 -0.71 3.18 -4.15
CA ARG A 150 -1.65 3.73 -5.15
C ARG A 150 -2.47 4.87 -4.57
N GLY A 151 -2.85 4.79 -3.29
CA GLY A 151 -3.55 5.87 -2.58
C GLY A 151 -2.76 7.18 -2.43
N ARG A 152 -1.46 7.20 -2.79
CA ARG A 152 -0.62 8.41 -2.82
C ARG A 152 -0.70 9.19 -4.11
N THR A 153 -1.51 8.75 -5.09
CA THR A 153 -1.85 9.60 -6.23
C THR A 153 -2.88 10.65 -5.88
N GLY A 154 -2.76 11.84 -6.47
CA GLY A 154 -3.69 12.95 -6.32
C GLY A 154 -5.14 12.55 -6.63
N ARG A 155 -6.06 12.92 -5.72
CA ARG A 155 -7.52 12.75 -5.91
C ARG A 155 -8.18 13.94 -6.61
N ARG A 156 -7.51 15.11 -6.64
CA ARG A 156 -8.06 16.38 -7.17
C ARG A 156 -7.72 16.65 -8.64
N ARG A 157 -6.62 16.08 -9.13
CA ARG A 157 -6.17 16.08 -10.53
C ARG A 157 -5.86 14.62 -10.86
N GLY A 158 -6.20 14.14 -12.06
CA GLY A 158 -6.04 12.71 -12.40
C GLY A 158 -4.60 12.26 -12.19
N GLY A 159 -4.36 11.43 -11.17
CA GLY A 159 -3.04 10.88 -10.87
C GLY A 159 -2.80 9.57 -11.60
N GLU A 160 -1.55 9.34 -11.99
CA GLU A 160 -1.11 8.16 -12.72
C GLU A 160 -0.28 7.25 -11.81
N VAL A 161 -0.53 5.93 -11.88
CA VAL A 161 0.31 4.92 -11.23
C VAL A 161 0.93 4.03 -12.27
N VAL A 162 2.26 3.91 -12.23
CA VAL A 162 3.03 3.02 -13.10
C VAL A 162 3.74 1.98 -12.26
N VAL A 163 3.66 0.71 -12.64
CA VAL A 163 4.42 -0.38 -12.02
C VAL A 163 5.38 -0.94 -13.06
N LEU A 164 6.69 -0.85 -12.77
CA LEU A 164 7.71 -1.42 -13.63
C LEU A 164 7.86 -2.91 -13.34
N ILE A 165 7.87 -3.71 -14.41
CA ILE A 165 8.04 -5.16 -14.37
C ILE A 165 9.19 -5.52 -15.30
N ALA A 166 10.20 -6.24 -14.80
CA ALA A 166 11.19 -6.87 -15.64
C ALA A 166 10.69 -8.26 -16.09
N GLU A 167 10.48 -8.44 -17.40
CA GLU A 167 10.04 -9.71 -18.01
C GLU A 167 11.00 -10.85 -17.72
N GLY A 168 10.45 -12.05 -17.49
CA GLY A 168 11.24 -13.25 -17.19
C GLY A 168 11.96 -13.21 -15.83
N THR A 169 11.59 -12.29 -14.94
CA THR A 169 12.16 -12.19 -13.59
C THR A 169 11.12 -12.44 -12.51
N ARG A 170 11.57 -12.47 -11.25
CA ARG A 170 10.70 -12.56 -10.06
C ARG A 170 9.62 -11.45 -9.97
N ASP A 171 9.78 -10.35 -10.71
CA ASP A 171 8.80 -9.26 -10.74
C ASP A 171 7.42 -9.77 -11.20
N GLU A 172 7.35 -10.69 -12.16
CA GLU A 172 6.09 -11.26 -12.67
C GLU A 172 5.33 -12.02 -11.57
N GLY A 173 6.04 -12.87 -10.82
CA GLY A 173 5.47 -13.62 -9.70
C GLY A 173 4.97 -12.69 -8.58
N ALA A 174 5.69 -11.61 -8.29
CA ALA A 174 5.27 -10.62 -7.30
C ALA A 174 4.01 -9.86 -7.75
N LYS A 175 3.93 -9.47 -9.03
CA LYS A 175 2.74 -8.84 -9.64
C LYS A 175 1.52 -9.76 -9.55
N ASP A 176 1.66 -11.02 -9.95
CA ASP A 176 0.57 -11.99 -9.93
C ASP A 176 0.10 -12.31 -8.51
N SER A 177 1.05 -12.46 -7.58
CA SER A 177 0.74 -12.64 -6.16
C SER A 177 -0.05 -11.45 -5.61
N ALA A 178 0.37 -10.22 -5.89
CA ALA A 178 -0.31 -9.02 -5.41
C ALA A 178 -1.75 -8.95 -5.93
N ARG A 179 -1.92 -9.22 -7.23
CA ARG A 179 -3.24 -9.24 -7.88
C ARG A 179 -4.17 -10.28 -7.25
N ARG A 180 -3.73 -11.53 -7.10
CA ARG A 180 -4.55 -12.60 -6.52
C ARG A 180 -4.95 -12.30 -5.08
N LYS A 181 -4.03 -11.76 -4.27
CA LYS A 181 -4.32 -11.38 -2.89
C LYS A 181 -5.29 -10.21 -2.79
N GLU A 182 -5.17 -9.21 -3.67
CA GLU A 182 -6.10 -8.08 -3.74
C GLU A 182 -7.51 -8.55 -4.13
N GLU A 183 -7.63 -9.39 -5.16
CA GLU A 183 -8.90 -10.01 -5.57
C GLU A 183 -9.53 -10.81 -4.42
N PHE A 184 -8.74 -11.61 -3.72
CA PHE A 184 -9.18 -12.36 -2.54
C PHE A 184 -9.64 -11.42 -1.41
N MET A 185 -8.89 -10.35 -1.13
CA MET A 185 -9.24 -9.36 -0.10
C MET A 185 -10.60 -8.71 -0.38
N HIS A 186 -10.85 -8.32 -1.64
CA HIS A 186 -12.15 -7.76 -2.03
C HIS A 186 -13.29 -8.78 -1.91
N LYS A 187 -13.07 -10.03 -2.29
CA LYS A 187 -14.07 -11.11 -2.10
C LYS A 187 -14.36 -11.36 -0.64
N ALA A 188 -13.32 -11.46 0.20
CA ALA A 188 -13.46 -11.64 1.64
C ALA A 188 -14.22 -10.46 2.29
N ALA A 189 -13.88 -9.22 1.93
CA ALA A 189 -14.58 -8.03 2.41
C ALA A 189 -16.07 -8.02 2.01
N ARG A 190 -16.39 -8.42 0.77
CA ARG A 190 -17.78 -8.57 0.31
C ARG A 190 -18.52 -9.65 1.09
N ARG A 191 -17.89 -10.80 1.35
CA ARG A 191 -18.48 -11.87 2.15
C ARG A 191 -18.77 -11.43 3.58
N VAL A 192 -17.81 -10.79 4.24
CA VAL A 192 -18.00 -10.24 5.59
C VAL A 192 -19.09 -9.17 5.57
N SER A 193 -19.14 -8.29 4.56
CA SER A 193 -20.23 -7.32 4.40
C SER A 193 -21.60 -7.98 4.20
N ARG A 194 -21.68 -9.14 3.54
CA ARG A 194 -22.92 -9.94 3.43
C ARG A 194 -23.31 -10.61 4.75
N GLU A 195 -22.35 -11.01 5.58
CA GLU A 195 -22.61 -11.59 6.91
C GLU A 195 -22.92 -10.49 7.96
N LEU A 196 -22.34 -9.29 7.79
CA LEU A 196 -22.50 -8.10 8.64
C LEU A 196 -23.64 -7.18 8.22
N SER A 197 -24.21 -7.34 7.02
CA SER A 197 -25.57 -6.89 6.73
C SER A 197 -26.47 -7.77 7.59
N GLY A 198 -26.39 -7.50 8.90
CA GLY A 198 -27.00 -8.28 9.94
C GLY A 198 -28.43 -8.47 9.53
N ASN A 199 -28.94 -9.69 9.69
CA ASN A 199 -30.33 -10.02 9.49
C ASN A 199 -31.14 -8.78 9.89
N PRO A 200 -31.63 -7.99 8.92
CA PRO A 200 -32.28 -6.74 9.25
C PRO A 200 -33.36 -7.14 10.23
N HIS A 201 -33.45 -6.50 11.42
CA HIS A 201 -34.39 -6.95 12.45
C HIS A 201 -35.72 -7.30 11.75
N ARG A 202 -36.01 -8.61 11.71
CA ARG A 202 -37.13 -9.14 10.94
C ARG A 202 -38.42 -8.78 11.64
N ASP A 203 -38.33 -8.72 12.96
CA ASP A 203 -39.36 -8.18 13.81
C ASP A 203 -39.36 -6.65 13.72
N LEU A 204 -40.43 -6.13 13.12
CA LEU A 204 -40.75 -4.71 13.03
C LEU A 204 -41.91 -4.34 13.97
N SER A 205 -42.29 -5.23 14.91
CA SER A 205 -43.41 -5.00 15.83
C SER A 205 -43.23 -3.75 16.70
N ASN A 206 -41.99 -3.40 17.00
CA ASN A 206 -41.61 -2.17 17.70
C ASN A 206 -41.90 -0.88 16.90
N LEU A 207 -42.10 -0.98 15.58
CA LEU A 207 -42.44 0.13 14.70
C LEU A 207 -43.95 0.31 14.50
N SER A 208 -44.79 -0.60 15.03
CA SER A 208 -46.25 -0.58 14.84
C SER A 208 -46.94 0.68 15.38
N ARG A 209 -46.30 1.38 16.32
CA ARG A 209 -46.79 2.64 16.92
C ARG A 209 -46.32 3.90 16.19
N PHE A 210 -45.53 3.77 15.14
CA PHE A 210 -44.93 4.90 14.42
C PHE A 210 -45.48 4.98 12.99
N SER A 211 -45.73 6.21 12.53
CA SER A 211 -46.09 6.51 11.14
C SER A 211 -45.05 7.42 10.50
N VAL A 212 -44.91 7.30 9.19
CA VAL A 212 -44.01 8.14 8.37
C VAL A 212 -44.88 8.95 7.43
N SER A 213 -44.69 10.27 7.40
CA SER A 213 -45.24 11.12 6.34
C SER A 213 -44.14 11.54 5.38
N THR A 214 -44.40 11.42 4.08
CA THR A 214 -43.52 11.93 3.02
C THR A 214 -44.40 12.70 2.04
N GLY A 215 -44.38 14.03 2.16
CA GLY A 215 -45.34 14.89 1.44
C GLY A 215 -46.78 14.61 1.89
N ASP A 216 -47.68 14.41 0.94
CA ASP A 216 -49.11 14.16 1.18
C ASP A 216 -49.44 12.70 1.55
N VAL A 217 -48.45 11.80 1.53
CA VAL A 217 -48.64 10.38 1.82
C VAL A 217 -48.19 10.08 3.24
N SER A 218 -49.09 9.52 4.06
CA SER A 218 -48.77 8.97 5.38
C SER A 218 -48.97 7.47 5.39
N GLY A 219 -48.03 6.73 5.98
CA GLY A 219 -48.04 5.27 6.04
C GLY A 219 -47.39 4.72 7.31
N SER A 220 -47.46 3.40 7.48
CA SER A 220 -46.80 2.70 8.59
C SER A 220 -45.28 2.79 8.48
N ALA A 221 -44.60 3.05 9.59
CA ALA A 221 -43.14 3.02 9.64
C ALA A 221 -42.58 1.63 9.29
N ALA A 222 -43.31 0.55 9.58
CA ALA A 222 -42.90 -0.80 9.23
C ALA A 222 -42.90 -1.01 7.70
N ASP A 223 -43.94 -0.56 7.01
CA ASP A 223 -44.06 -0.70 5.55
C ASP A 223 -43.01 0.14 4.83
N PHE A 224 -42.75 1.36 5.32
CA PHE A 224 -41.68 2.22 4.81
C PHE A 224 -40.30 1.54 4.88
N VAL A 225 -39.99 0.88 5.99
CA VAL A 225 -38.72 0.15 6.16
C VAL A 225 -38.63 -1.05 5.22
N LEU A 226 -39.72 -1.79 5.02
CA LEU A 226 -39.76 -2.92 4.08
C LEU A 226 -39.53 -2.45 2.64
N GLU A 227 -40.20 -1.39 2.23
CA GLU A 227 -40.07 -0.82 0.89
C GLU A 227 -38.67 -0.25 0.64
N ALA A 228 -38.09 0.44 1.63
CA ALA A 228 -36.71 0.92 1.55
C ALA A 228 -35.71 -0.23 1.44
N ARG A 229 -35.93 -1.35 2.16
CA ARG A 229 -35.09 -2.55 2.06
C ARG A 229 -35.13 -3.16 0.66
N GLU A 230 -36.30 -3.21 0.03
CA GLU A 230 -36.43 -3.68 -1.37
C GLU A 230 -35.75 -2.72 -2.34
N ARG A 231 -35.97 -1.41 -2.22
CA ARG A 231 -35.35 -0.39 -3.09
C ARG A 231 -33.82 -0.40 -3.04
N HIS A 232 -33.24 -0.72 -1.89
CA HIS A 232 -31.79 -0.78 -1.69
C HIS A 232 -31.22 -2.20 -1.70
N ARG A 233 -32.03 -3.20 -2.07
CA ARG A 233 -31.54 -4.57 -2.24
C ARG A 233 -30.58 -4.60 -3.43
N GLY A 234 -29.29 -4.79 -3.17
CA GLY A 234 -28.29 -4.89 -4.22
C GLY A 234 -28.59 -6.05 -5.18
N GLU A 235 -28.51 -5.81 -6.49
CA GLU A 235 -28.54 -6.85 -7.50
C GLU A 235 -27.32 -7.77 -7.33
N LEU A 236 -27.55 -9.05 -7.05
CA LEU A 236 -26.50 -10.04 -6.88
C LEU A 236 -26.01 -10.51 -8.26
N SER A 237 -24.92 -9.91 -8.74
CA SER A 237 -24.15 -10.46 -9.85
C SER A 237 -22.95 -11.25 -9.31
N GLU A 238 -22.82 -12.48 -9.82
CA GLU A 238 -21.73 -13.46 -9.66
C GLU A 238 -21.79 -14.45 -8.49
N LYS A 239 -21.74 -15.72 -8.90
CA LYS A 239 -21.57 -16.92 -8.07
C LYS A 239 -20.15 -16.90 -7.49
N ASP A 240 -20.03 -16.97 -6.17
CA ASP A 240 -18.72 -17.00 -5.49
C ASP A 240 -18.19 -18.44 -5.47
N GLU A 241 -17.25 -18.75 -6.37
CA GLU A 241 -16.63 -20.09 -6.48
C GLU A 241 -15.38 -20.26 -5.59
N THR A 242 -15.12 -19.32 -4.67
CA THR A 242 -13.92 -19.38 -3.82
C THR A 242 -14.04 -20.54 -2.82
N PRO A 243 -13.08 -21.49 -2.77
CA PRO A 243 -13.12 -22.57 -1.79
C PRO A 243 -13.07 -21.98 -0.38
N SER A 244 -14.09 -22.29 0.41
CA SER A 244 -14.19 -21.87 1.79
C SER A 244 -13.85 -23.04 2.70
N GLU A 245 -12.83 -22.91 3.54
CA GLU A 245 -12.68 -23.77 4.71
C GLU A 245 -13.80 -23.43 5.71
N VAL A 246 -15.02 -23.90 5.45
CA VAL A 246 -16.16 -23.73 6.37
C VAL A 246 -16.07 -24.78 7.47
N GLY A 247 -15.11 -24.61 8.37
CA GLY A 247 -15.34 -24.95 9.76
C GLY A 247 -15.87 -23.69 10.44
N ARG A 248 -17.20 -23.52 10.54
CA ARG A 248 -17.76 -22.56 11.51
C ARG A 248 -17.19 -22.99 12.87
N LYS A 249 -16.18 -22.28 13.39
CA LYS A 249 -15.97 -22.28 14.83
C LYS A 249 -17.27 -21.75 15.41
N VAL A 250 -18.04 -22.64 16.03
CA VAL A 250 -19.22 -22.29 16.82
C VAL A 250 -18.75 -21.15 17.72
N ARG A 251 -19.37 -19.97 17.60
CA ARG A 251 -19.12 -18.90 18.56
C ARG A 251 -19.64 -19.44 19.88
N GLU A 252 -18.74 -19.82 20.78
CA GLU A 252 -19.11 -20.08 22.17
C GLU A 252 -19.73 -18.79 22.70
N GLU A 253 -20.99 -18.87 23.14
CA GLU A 253 -21.64 -17.78 23.85
C GLU A 253 -20.90 -17.56 25.15
N LEU A 254 -20.10 -16.50 25.20
CA LEU A 254 -19.36 -16.16 26.40
C LEU A 254 -20.35 -15.73 27.50
N PRO A 255 -20.20 -16.24 28.74
CA PRO A 255 -21.08 -15.87 29.84
C PRO A 255 -20.98 -14.37 30.15
N PRO A 256 -22.07 -13.73 30.61
CA PRO A 256 -22.16 -12.26 30.74
C PRO A 256 -21.13 -11.63 31.68
N GLU A 257 -20.50 -12.43 32.53
CA GLU A 257 -19.42 -12.05 33.45
C GLU A 257 -18.09 -11.74 32.74
N SER A 258 -17.94 -12.19 31.48
CA SER A 258 -16.75 -11.94 30.65
C SER A 258 -16.83 -10.64 29.84
N PHE A 259 -17.98 -9.96 29.85
CA PHE A 259 -18.08 -8.63 29.26
C PHE A 259 -17.35 -7.61 30.14
N ARG A 260 -16.55 -6.73 29.53
CA ARG A 260 -15.91 -5.64 30.27
C ARG A 260 -16.97 -4.80 31.01
N PRO A 261 -16.77 -4.50 32.31
CA PRO A 261 -17.62 -3.57 33.03
C PRO A 261 -17.68 -2.21 32.32
N ARG A 262 -18.88 -1.67 32.11
CA ARG A 262 -19.05 -0.32 31.56
C ARG A 262 -18.45 0.69 32.53
N GLY A 263 -17.40 1.40 32.09
CA GLY A 263 -16.80 2.49 32.87
C GLY A 263 -15.27 2.56 32.84
N GLN A 264 -14.57 1.60 32.22
CA GLN A 264 -13.12 1.70 32.04
C GLN A 264 -12.80 2.51 30.79
N THR A 265 -12.48 3.79 30.97
CA THR A 265 -11.92 4.64 29.91
C THR A 265 -10.48 4.24 29.62
N GLY A 266 -10.08 4.33 28.36
CA GLY A 266 -8.73 3.99 27.92
C GLY A 266 -7.69 5.05 28.33
N LEU A 267 -6.42 4.65 28.29
CA LEU A 267 -5.25 5.52 28.59
C LEU A 267 -5.11 6.70 27.60
N ASP A 268 -5.87 6.68 26.52
CA ASP A 268 -6.09 7.74 25.54
C ASP A 268 -6.96 8.91 26.05
N GLN A 269 -7.53 8.79 27.26
CA GLN A 269 -8.28 9.85 27.93
C GLN A 269 -7.56 10.47 29.15
N PHE A 270 -6.24 10.29 29.26
CA PHE A 270 -5.36 11.06 30.14
C PHE A 270 -4.46 12.01 29.35
#